data_AF-A0AA38ZLP6-F1
#
_entry.id   AF-A0AA38ZLP6-F1
#
_cell.length_a   1.000
_cell.length_b   1.000
_cell.length_c   1.000
_cell.angle_alpha   90.00
_cell.angle_beta   90.00
_cell.angle_gamma   90.00
#
_symmetry.space_group_name_H-M   'P 1'
#
loop_
_entity.id
_entity.type
_entity.pdbx_description
1 polymer ?
#
loop_
_entity_poly.entity_id
_entity_poly.type
_entity_poly.pdbx_seq_one_letter_code
_entity_poly.pdbx_strand_id
1 'polypeptide(L)'
;MFWRMAGLSTASPVETILDKENFTLEELLDEDEIIQECKALNGRLINFLRERAQVEQLIRYIVEEAPEDAEKKRTFKFPFIACEIFTCEVDIILKTLVEDEELMNLLFSFLEPKHSHSTLLAGYFSKVVICLLLRKTVPLMHYIQVHQEFFRQMVDLIGITSIMEVLIRLIGADEHMFTNNMEAMQWLDSTDVLEMIVDKFSSSDCPEVHANAAETLCSITRYAPPGLASKISSPSFIGRLFRHALEDSRPKSVLVNSLSVCISLLDPKRLTLGTYHMYNRQLTHGSTITANPETVEGMLESLGDLLKLLDVSSEESVLLTTYGKLQPPLGKHRLKIVEFISVLPTIGSEAAEKELIRLGAIQQILDLFFK
;
A
#
# COMPACT_ATOMS: atom_id res chain seq x y z
N MET A 1 23.43 -9.59 26.09
CA MET A 1 23.93 -10.95 26.37
C MET A 1 24.81 -10.91 27.60
N PHE A 2 24.21 -11.10 28.79
CA PHE A 2 24.95 -11.21 30.05
C PHE A 2 24.24 -12.29 30.89
N TRP A 3 24.83 -13.49 30.87
CA TRP A 3 24.64 -14.62 31.79
C TRP A 3 23.21 -15.02 32.22
N ARG A 4 22.57 -15.93 31.48
CA ARG A 4 21.59 -16.88 32.07
C ARG A 4 22.38 -18.05 32.66
N MET A 5 22.43 -18.15 33.99
CA MET A 5 22.90 -19.34 34.69
C MET A 5 21.96 -20.51 34.42
N ALA A 6 22.46 -21.58 33.80
CA ALA A 6 21.74 -22.84 33.71
C ALA A 6 21.72 -23.49 35.10
N GLY A 7 20.56 -23.51 35.77
CA GLY A 7 20.40 -24.29 37.02
C GLY A 7 19.45 -23.73 38.09
N LEU A 8 18.92 -22.50 37.93
CA LEU A 8 17.86 -21.97 38.79
C LEU A 8 16.68 -21.59 37.90
N SER A 9 15.70 -22.48 37.79
CA SER A 9 14.41 -22.15 37.16
C SER A 9 13.65 -21.23 38.10
N THR A 10 13.93 -19.93 38.02
CA THR A 10 12.94 -18.93 38.44
C THR A 10 11.73 -19.15 37.55
N ALA A 11 10.60 -19.56 38.13
CA ALA A 11 9.36 -19.72 37.39
C ALA A 11 9.10 -18.43 36.59
N SER A 12 8.83 -18.58 35.30
CA SER A 12 8.49 -17.44 34.46
C SER A 12 7.32 -16.67 35.10
N PRO A 13 7.32 -15.32 35.13
CA PRO A 13 6.19 -14.54 35.62
C PRO A 13 4.87 -14.96 34.94
N VAL A 14 4.93 -15.31 33.65
CA VAL A 14 3.80 -15.85 32.89
C VAL A 14 3.33 -17.18 33.47
N GLU A 15 4.23 -18.12 33.77
CA GLU A 15 3.86 -19.39 34.42
C GLU A 15 3.21 -19.17 35.79
N THR A 16 3.71 -18.19 36.55
CA THR A 16 3.14 -17.84 37.86
C THR A 16 1.70 -17.32 37.75
N ILE A 17 1.37 -16.61 36.66
CA ILE A 17 -0.01 -16.20 36.38
C ILE A 17 -0.85 -17.39 35.94
N LEU A 18 -0.33 -18.25 35.07
CA LEU A 18 -1.01 -19.45 34.59
C LEU A 18 -1.29 -20.47 35.70
N ASP A 19 -0.57 -20.40 36.83
CA ASP A 19 -0.79 -21.21 38.04
C ASP A 19 -1.93 -20.69 38.92
N LYS A 20 -2.43 -19.46 38.69
CA LYS A 20 -3.61 -18.94 39.40
C LYS A 20 -4.86 -19.68 38.94
N GLU A 21 -5.78 -19.95 39.87
CA GLU A 21 -7.06 -20.61 39.54
C GLU A 21 -7.95 -19.75 38.60
N ASN A 22 -7.89 -18.43 38.74
CA ASN A 22 -8.66 -17.47 37.91
C ASN A 22 -7.75 -16.30 37.51
N PHE A 23 -7.10 -16.40 36.35
CA PHE A 23 -6.39 -15.27 35.73
C PHE A 23 -7.16 -14.76 34.51
N THR A 24 -6.88 -13.52 34.11
CA THR A 24 -7.47 -12.88 32.94
C THR A 24 -6.48 -12.80 31.78
N LEU A 25 -6.98 -12.61 30.55
CA LEU A 25 -6.12 -12.30 29.42
C LEU A 25 -5.31 -11.02 29.67
N GLU A 26 -5.96 -10.01 30.24
CA GLU A 26 -5.35 -8.71 30.54
C GLU A 26 -4.17 -8.82 31.50
N GLU A 27 -4.23 -9.71 32.49
CA GLU A 27 -3.07 -10.02 33.35
C GLU A 27 -1.89 -10.55 32.55
N LEU A 28 -2.12 -11.44 31.58
CA LEU A 28 -1.07 -11.97 30.71
C LEU A 28 -0.53 -10.91 29.74
N LEU A 29 -1.41 -10.07 29.17
CA LEU A 29 -1.01 -8.98 28.27
C LEU A 29 -0.23 -7.87 29.00
N ASP A 30 -0.35 -7.78 30.32
CA ASP A 30 0.41 -6.84 31.13
C ASP A 30 1.84 -7.33 31.45
N GLU A 31 2.16 -8.59 31.16
CA GLU A 31 3.51 -9.12 31.39
C GLU A 31 4.50 -8.76 30.28
N ASP A 32 5.69 -8.30 30.65
CA ASP A 32 6.71 -7.87 29.70
C ASP A 32 7.32 -9.04 28.89
N GLU A 33 7.30 -10.26 29.45
CA GLU A 33 7.86 -11.46 28.82
C GLU A 33 6.85 -12.21 27.93
N ILE A 34 5.58 -11.77 27.85
CA ILE A 34 4.50 -12.50 27.15
C ILE A 34 4.85 -12.84 25.69
N ILE A 35 5.41 -11.88 24.95
CA ILE A 35 5.80 -12.09 23.55
C ILE A 35 7.00 -13.03 23.44
N GLN A 36 7.92 -13.01 24.40
CA GLN A 36 9.06 -13.92 24.41
C GLN A 36 8.61 -15.35 24.70
N GLU A 37 7.67 -15.55 25.62
CA GLU A 37 7.07 -16.85 25.93
C GLU A 37 6.27 -17.41 24.73
N CYS A 38 5.52 -16.57 24.01
CA CYS A 38 4.88 -16.97 22.75
C CYS A 38 5.93 -17.47 21.73
N LYS A 39 7.01 -16.71 21.53
CA LYS A 39 8.11 -17.08 20.60
C LYS A 39 8.88 -18.32 21.06
N ALA A 40 8.97 -18.54 22.37
CA ALA A 40 9.54 -19.74 22.97
C ALA A 40 8.62 -20.97 22.88
N LEU A 41 7.43 -20.81 22.29
CA LEU A 41 6.41 -21.85 22.15
C LEU A 41 5.97 -22.45 23.49
N ASN A 42 5.77 -21.58 24.49
CA ASN A 42 5.23 -21.99 25.78
C ASN A 42 3.87 -22.68 25.60
N GLY A 43 3.82 -23.99 25.88
CA GLY A 43 2.65 -24.81 25.59
C GLY A 43 1.40 -24.42 26.38
N ARG A 44 1.53 -24.05 27.67
CA ARG A 44 0.38 -23.64 28.49
C ARG A 44 -0.18 -22.32 28.00
N LEU A 45 0.70 -21.36 27.75
CA LEU A 45 0.33 -20.05 27.23
C LEU A 45 -0.36 -20.16 25.86
N ILE A 46 0.23 -20.91 24.92
CA ILE A 46 -0.35 -21.09 23.58
C ILE A 46 -1.69 -21.81 23.65
N ASN A 47 -1.83 -22.82 24.52
CA ASN A 47 -3.10 -23.53 24.68
C ASN A 47 -4.22 -22.63 25.20
N PHE A 48 -3.90 -21.63 26.03
CA PHE A 48 -4.84 -20.60 26.46
C PHE A 48 -5.12 -19.60 25.33
N LEU A 49 -4.08 -18.99 24.74
CA LEU A 49 -4.23 -17.94 23.73
C LEU A 49 -4.91 -18.41 22.44
N ARG A 50 -4.83 -19.71 22.10
CA ARG A 50 -5.50 -20.27 20.91
C ARG A 50 -7.00 -20.46 21.10
N GLU A 51 -7.54 -20.32 22.31
CA GLU A 51 -8.97 -20.45 22.54
C GLU A 51 -9.72 -19.32 21.82
N ARG A 52 -10.87 -19.65 21.23
CA ARG A 52 -11.65 -18.73 20.41
C ARG A 52 -11.92 -17.40 21.12
N ALA A 53 -12.31 -17.43 22.40
CA ALA A 53 -12.61 -16.23 23.18
C ALA A 53 -11.38 -15.30 23.34
N GLN A 54 -10.18 -15.88 23.47
CA GLN A 54 -8.94 -15.10 23.58
C GLN A 54 -8.58 -14.48 22.23
N VAL A 55 -8.66 -15.26 21.15
CA VAL A 55 -8.42 -14.76 19.79
C VAL A 55 -9.40 -13.64 19.44
N GLU A 56 -10.69 -13.80 19.76
CA GLU A 56 -11.71 -12.76 19.57
C GLU A 56 -11.32 -11.47 20.31
N GLN A 57 -10.98 -11.57 21.59
CA GLN A 57 -10.60 -10.41 22.39
C GLN A 57 -9.32 -9.73 21.87
N LEU A 58 -8.33 -10.51 21.41
CA LEU A 58 -7.13 -10.00 20.74
C LEU A 58 -7.45 -9.23 19.45
N ILE A 59 -8.43 -9.69 18.66
CA ILE A 59 -8.89 -8.96 17.47
C ILE A 59 -9.58 -7.65 17.87
N ARG A 60 -10.44 -7.66 18.90
CA ARG A 60 -11.12 -6.45 19.38
C ARG A 60 -10.12 -5.37 19.79
N TYR A 61 -9.00 -5.74 20.42
CA TYR A 61 -7.91 -4.79 20.71
C TYR A 61 -7.29 -4.14 19.47
N ILE A 62 -7.38 -4.79 18.30
CA ILE A 62 -6.77 -4.35 17.05
C ILE A 62 -7.73 -3.54 16.19
N VAL A 63 -9.03 -3.82 16.25
CA VAL A 63 -10.04 -3.23 15.34
C VAL A 63 -11.00 -2.25 16.00
N GLU A 64 -11.14 -2.30 17.33
CA GLU A 64 -12.05 -1.42 18.08
C GLU A 64 -11.26 -0.35 18.85
N GLU A 65 -11.70 0.90 18.74
CA GLU A 65 -11.17 1.97 19.59
C GLU A 65 -11.54 1.73 21.05
N ALA A 66 -10.59 2.06 21.94
CA ALA A 66 -10.87 2.05 23.36
C ALA A 66 -11.88 3.15 23.73
N PRO A 67 -12.84 2.89 24.64
CA PRO A 67 -13.69 3.94 25.20
C PRO A 67 -12.88 5.13 25.74
N GLU A 68 -13.43 6.34 25.69
CA GLU A 68 -12.72 7.56 26.13
C GLU A 68 -12.29 7.52 27.60
N ASP A 69 -13.01 6.77 28.43
CA ASP A 69 -12.75 6.54 29.85
C ASP A 69 -11.89 5.29 30.14
N ALA A 70 -11.43 4.60 29.10
CA ALA A 70 -10.63 3.39 29.25
C ALA A 70 -9.23 3.68 29.81
N GLU A 71 -8.69 2.68 30.52
CA GLU A 71 -7.32 2.75 31.02
C GLU A 71 -6.30 2.92 29.87
N LYS A 72 -5.21 3.65 30.11
CA LYS A 72 -4.14 3.85 29.11
C LYS A 72 -3.58 2.54 28.54
N LYS A 73 -3.63 1.45 29.32
CA LYS A 73 -3.23 0.11 28.88
C LYS A 73 -4.13 -0.41 27.75
N ARG A 74 -5.45 -0.16 27.84
CA ARG A 74 -6.43 -0.52 26.80
C ARG A 74 -6.23 0.28 25.52
N THR A 75 -5.76 1.53 25.61
CA THR A 75 -5.51 2.39 24.45
C THR A 75 -4.22 2.04 23.70
N PHE A 76 -3.13 1.69 24.40
CA PHE A 76 -1.81 1.55 23.77
C PHE A 76 -1.13 0.19 23.99
N LYS A 77 -1.15 -0.35 25.22
CA LYS A 77 -0.39 -1.58 25.54
C LYS A 77 -1.06 -2.80 24.94
N PHE A 78 -2.35 -2.99 25.19
CA PHE A 78 -3.05 -4.20 24.76
C PHE A 78 -3.19 -4.31 23.23
N PRO A 79 -3.52 -3.24 22.47
CA PRO A 79 -3.48 -3.27 21.01
C PRO A 79 -2.09 -3.67 20.46
N PHE A 80 -1.03 -3.10 21.03
CA PHE A 80 0.35 -3.43 20.66
C PHE A 80 0.68 -4.90 20.92
N ILE A 81 0.43 -5.41 22.14
CA ILE A 81 0.74 -6.80 22.50
C ILE A 81 -0.13 -7.76 21.68
N ALA A 82 -1.41 -7.46 21.46
CA ALA A 82 -2.28 -8.29 20.64
C ALA A 82 -1.78 -8.41 19.20
N CYS A 83 -1.39 -7.29 18.59
CA CYS A 83 -0.73 -7.29 17.29
C CYS A 83 0.53 -8.17 17.30
N GLU A 84 1.40 -8.02 18.30
CA GLU A 84 2.65 -8.78 18.40
C GLU A 84 2.42 -10.29 18.63
N ILE A 85 1.35 -10.68 19.32
CA ILE A 85 0.94 -12.09 19.48
C ILE A 85 0.57 -12.70 18.11
N PHE A 86 -0.22 -12.00 17.29
CA PHE A 86 -0.51 -12.50 15.94
C PHE A 86 0.74 -12.50 15.04
N THR A 87 1.57 -11.46 15.13
CA THR A 87 2.76 -11.33 14.25
C THR A 87 3.99 -12.08 14.74
N CYS A 88 3.93 -12.79 15.88
CA CYS A 88 5.01 -13.70 16.30
C CYS A 88 4.94 -15.07 15.59
N GLU A 89 4.00 -15.25 14.65
CA GLU A 89 3.91 -16.38 13.72
C GLU A 89 3.66 -17.76 14.38
N VAL A 90 3.03 -17.77 15.57
CA VAL A 90 2.61 -19.01 16.23
C VAL A 90 1.46 -19.64 15.45
N ASP A 91 1.75 -20.74 14.74
CA ASP A 91 0.86 -21.35 13.76
C ASP A 91 -0.54 -21.69 14.30
N ILE A 92 -0.60 -22.21 15.54
CA ILE A 92 -1.85 -22.66 16.17
C ILE A 92 -2.81 -21.49 16.43
N ILE A 93 -2.29 -20.32 16.83
CA ILE A 93 -3.10 -19.13 17.08
C ILE A 93 -3.65 -18.59 15.74
N LEU A 94 -2.78 -18.49 14.73
CA LEU A 94 -3.19 -18.09 13.39
C LEU A 94 -4.21 -19.06 12.78
N LYS A 95 -4.08 -20.36 13.06
CA LYS A 95 -5.03 -21.39 12.63
C LYS A 95 -6.41 -21.16 13.23
N THR A 96 -6.51 -20.90 14.54
CA THR A 96 -7.79 -20.56 15.18
C THR A 96 -8.46 -19.36 14.49
N LEU A 97 -7.68 -18.31 14.17
CA LEU A 97 -8.21 -17.13 13.48
C LEU A 97 -8.76 -17.46 12.09
N VAL A 98 -7.98 -18.11 11.22
CA VAL A 98 -8.38 -18.30 9.82
C VAL A 98 -9.40 -19.42 9.59
N GLU A 99 -9.56 -20.35 10.53
CA GLU A 99 -10.56 -21.43 10.44
C GLU A 99 -11.94 -21.01 10.96
N ASP A 100 -12.04 -19.81 11.54
CA ASP A 100 -13.26 -19.28 12.14
C ASP A 100 -13.75 -18.05 11.38
N GLU A 101 -14.80 -18.23 10.58
CA GLU A 101 -15.36 -17.18 9.72
C GLU A 101 -15.83 -15.97 10.52
N GLU A 102 -16.35 -16.15 11.74
CA GLU A 102 -16.80 -15.04 12.57
C GLU A 102 -15.64 -14.21 13.11
N LEU A 103 -14.49 -14.84 13.41
CA LEU A 103 -13.27 -14.13 13.79
C LEU A 103 -12.67 -13.38 12.59
N MET A 104 -12.69 -13.98 11.40
CA MET A 104 -12.27 -13.29 10.18
C MET A 104 -13.18 -12.10 9.86
N ASN A 105 -14.50 -12.26 9.98
CA ASN A 105 -15.47 -11.16 9.84
C ASN A 105 -15.20 -10.04 10.84
N LEU A 106 -14.86 -10.37 12.10
CA LEU A 106 -14.50 -9.38 13.11
C LEU A 106 -13.18 -8.67 12.78
N LEU A 107 -12.18 -9.37 12.24
CA LEU A 107 -10.93 -8.72 11.82
C LEU A 107 -11.18 -7.73 10.67
N PHE A 108 -11.95 -8.16 9.67
CA PHE A 108 -12.22 -7.36 8.47
C PHE A 108 -13.33 -6.31 8.67
N SER A 109 -14.10 -6.35 9.77
CA SER A 109 -15.04 -5.28 10.11
C SER A 109 -14.35 -3.92 10.30
N PHE A 110 -13.03 -3.92 10.55
CA PHE A 110 -12.20 -2.72 10.54
C PHE A 110 -12.33 -1.88 9.26
N LEU A 111 -12.66 -2.51 8.13
CA LEU A 111 -12.81 -1.83 6.84
C LEU A 111 -14.20 -1.19 6.64
N GLU A 112 -15.15 -1.42 7.55
CA GLU A 112 -16.50 -0.91 7.38
C GLU A 112 -16.54 0.63 7.53
N PRO A 113 -17.29 1.35 6.68
CA PRO A 113 -17.32 2.82 6.68
C PRO A 113 -17.75 3.48 8.00
N LYS A 114 -18.44 2.74 8.87
CA LYS A 114 -18.94 3.24 10.17
C LYS A 114 -17.85 3.23 11.25
N HIS A 115 -16.75 2.52 11.05
CA HIS A 115 -15.67 2.44 12.03
C HIS A 115 -14.81 3.71 11.98
N SER A 116 -14.24 4.06 13.13
CA SER A 116 -13.17 5.04 13.23
C SER A 116 -11.85 4.38 12.82
N HIS A 117 -11.24 4.88 11.76
CA HIS A 117 -10.00 4.32 11.23
C HIS A 117 -8.79 5.11 11.74
N SER A 118 -8.42 4.93 13.02
CA SER A 118 -7.18 5.57 13.50
C SER A 118 -5.96 5.00 12.79
N THR A 119 -4.96 5.85 12.57
CA THR A 119 -3.70 5.45 11.94
C THR A 119 -2.99 4.35 12.73
N LEU A 120 -3.14 4.33 14.06
CA LEU A 120 -2.55 3.32 14.93
C LEU A 120 -3.17 1.93 14.69
N LEU A 121 -4.51 1.82 14.80
CA LEU A 121 -5.21 0.56 14.60
C LEU A 121 -5.10 0.07 13.15
N ALA A 122 -5.13 0.97 12.17
CA ALA A 122 -4.88 0.62 10.77
C ALA A 122 -3.49 -0.02 10.57
N GLY A 123 -2.48 0.45 11.32
CA GLY A 123 -1.15 -0.16 11.35
C GLY A 123 -1.14 -1.57 11.93
N TYR A 124 -1.89 -1.82 13.00
CA TYR A 124 -2.03 -3.16 13.59
C TYR A 124 -2.83 -4.11 12.70
N PHE A 125 -3.97 -3.67 12.19
CA PHE A 125 -4.76 -4.41 11.19
C PHE A 125 -3.88 -4.82 10.01
N SER A 126 -3.15 -3.86 9.42
CA SER A 126 -2.24 -4.11 8.30
C SER A 126 -1.18 -5.16 8.62
N LYS A 127 -0.52 -5.04 9.78
CA LYS A 127 0.47 -6.02 10.23
C LYS A 127 -0.10 -7.43 10.37
N VAL A 128 -1.29 -7.57 10.95
CA VAL A 128 -1.94 -8.88 11.11
C VAL A 128 -2.33 -9.47 9.75
N VAL A 129 -2.97 -8.69 8.88
CA VAL A 129 -3.39 -9.18 7.55
C VAL A 129 -2.18 -9.55 6.69
N ILE A 130 -1.09 -8.77 6.72
CA ILE A 130 0.15 -9.11 6.01
C ILE A 130 0.79 -10.38 6.60
N CYS A 131 0.74 -10.58 7.91
CA CYS A 131 1.19 -11.82 8.54
C CYS A 131 0.36 -13.03 8.07
N LEU A 132 -0.96 -12.89 8.01
CA LEU A 132 -1.85 -13.91 7.46
C LEU A 132 -1.55 -14.17 5.98
N LEU A 133 -1.28 -13.14 5.19
CA LEU A 133 -0.91 -13.30 3.79
C LEU A 133 0.40 -14.07 3.62
N LEU A 134 1.35 -13.92 4.55
CA LEU A 134 2.63 -14.62 4.53
C LEU A 134 2.54 -16.06 5.07
N ARG A 135 1.72 -16.30 6.11
CA ARG A 135 1.72 -17.55 6.89
C ARG A 135 0.50 -18.43 6.62
N LYS A 136 -0.61 -17.85 6.18
CA LYS A 136 -1.91 -18.47 5.93
C LYS A 136 -2.51 -17.96 4.60
N THR A 137 -1.67 -17.86 3.56
CA THR A 137 -2.04 -17.30 2.24
C THR A 137 -3.29 -17.96 1.66
N VAL A 138 -3.34 -19.30 1.63
CA VAL A 138 -4.46 -20.02 1.00
C VAL A 138 -5.80 -19.76 1.70
N PRO A 139 -5.93 -19.96 3.04
CA PRO A 139 -7.17 -19.61 3.74
C PRO A 139 -7.58 -18.13 3.59
N LEU A 140 -6.62 -17.21 3.75
CA LEU A 140 -6.91 -15.78 3.65
C LEU A 140 -7.44 -15.39 2.27
N MET A 141 -6.80 -15.87 1.21
CA MET A 141 -7.18 -15.54 -0.16
C MET A 141 -8.51 -16.16 -0.54
N HIS A 142 -8.79 -17.38 -0.08
CA HIS A 142 -10.10 -18.00 -0.25
C HIS A 142 -11.21 -17.17 0.43
N TYR A 143 -10.97 -16.72 1.66
CA TYR A 143 -11.89 -15.85 2.39
C TYR A 143 -12.14 -14.54 1.62
N ILE A 144 -11.09 -13.84 1.18
CA ILE A 144 -11.21 -12.59 0.43
C ILE A 144 -11.95 -12.78 -0.92
N GLN A 145 -11.79 -13.92 -1.59
CA GLN A 145 -12.51 -14.21 -2.83
C GLN A 145 -14.03 -14.33 -2.64
N VAL A 146 -14.45 -14.88 -1.50
CA VAL A 146 -15.86 -14.95 -1.10
C VAL A 146 -16.37 -13.55 -0.75
N HIS A 147 -15.53 -12.72 -0.13
CA HIS A 147 -15.84 -11.38 0.37
C HIS A 147 -15.21 -10.27 -0.48
N GLN A 148 -15.63 -10.14 -1.74
CA GLN A 148 -15.02 -9.22 -2.71
C GLN A 148 -15.20 -7.73 -2.34
N GLU A 149 -16.19 -7.42 -1.48
CA GLU A 149 -16.44 -6.08 -0.95
C GLU A 149 -15.22 -5.48 -0.23
N PHE A 150 -14.33 -6.30 0.33
CA PHE A 150 -13.15 -5.83 1.03
C PHE A 150 -12.19 -5.07 0.10
N PHE A 151 -12.11 -5.43 -1.18
CA PHE A 151 -11.33 -4.65 -2.16
C PHE A 151 -11.87 -3.24 -2.31
N ARG A 152 -13.19 -3.11 -2.43
CA ARG A 152 -13.84 -1.80 -2.51
C ARG A 152 -13.60 -0.99 -1.25
N GLN A 153 -13.78 -1.59 -0.08
CA GLN A 153 -13.57 -0.90 1.19
C GLN A 153 -12.11 -0.47 1.40
N MET A 154 -11.14 -1.32 1.05
CA MET A 154 -9.71 -0.95 1.07
C MET A 154 -9.40 0.18 0.09
N VAL A 155 -10.00 0.19 -1.10
CA VAL A 155 -9.86 1.29 -2.05
C VAL A 155 -10.52 2.58 -1.53
N ASP A 156 -11.67 2.49 -0.86
CA ASP A 156 -12.31 3.64 -0.22
C ASP A 156 -11.47 4.22 0.92
N LEU A 157 -10.69 3.37 1.60
CA LEU A 157 -9.76 3.75 2.67
C LEU A 157 -8.32 3.95 2.19
N ILE A 158 -8.07 4.02 0.88
CA ILE A 158 -6.71 4.06 0.31
C ILE A 158 -5.88 5.25 0.79
N GLY A 159 -6.52 6.33 1.29
CA GLY A 159 -5.84 7.45 1.93
C GLY A 159 -5.04 7.08 3.19
N ILE A 160 -5.34 5.93 3.81
CA ILE A 160 -4.60 5.39 4.94
C ILE A 160 -3.46 4.50 4.42
N THR A 161 -2.21 4.92 4.59
CA THR A 161 -1.03 4.23 4.05
C THR A 161 -0.97 2.75 4.42
N SER A 162 -1.30 2.39 5.67
CA SER A 162 -1.31 1.00 6.12
C SER A 162 -2.33 0.13 5.37
N ILE A 163 -3.48 0.70 4.96
CA ILE A 163 -4.49 -0.01 4.15
C ILE A 163 -4.04 -0.13 2.69
N MET A 164 -3.47 0.94 2.13
CA MET A 164 -2.83 0.90 0.82
C MET A 164 -1.76 -0.21 0.74
N GLU A 165 -0.94 -0.38 1.78
CA GLU A 165 0.06 -1.45 1.84
C GLU A 165 -0.56 -2.85 1.82
N VAL A 166 -1.66 -3.06 2.54
CA VAL A 166 -2.41 -4.34 2.47
C VAL A 166 -2.93 -4.57 1.06
N LEU A 167 -3.55 -3.55 0.45
CA LEU A 167 -4.08 -3.63 -0.91
C LEU A 167 -2.98 -3.98 -1.94
N ILE A 168 -1.83 -3.31 -1.88
CA ILE A 168 -0.67 -3.62 -2.73
C ILE A 168 -0.24 -5.06 -2.56
N ARG A 169 -0.17 -5.57 -1.32
CA ARG A 169 0.25 -6.95 -1.06
C ARG A 169 -0.78 -7.98 -1.47
N LEU A 170 -2.07 -7.68 -1.41
CA LEU A 170 -3.11 -8.59 -1.90
C LEU A 170 -3.14 -8.67 -3.43
N ILE A 171 -2.95 -7.54 -4.12
CA ILE A 171 -2.94 -7.49 -5.59
C ILE A 171 -1.62 -7.99 -6.18
N GLY A 172 -0.49 -7.63 -5.54
CA GLY A 172 0.87 -7.90 -6.01
C GLY A 172 1.63 -8.91 -5.17
N ALA A 173 0.94 -9.81 -4.45
CA ALA A 173 1.66 -10.87 -3.76
C ALA A 173 2.47 -11.68 -4.77
N ASP A 174 3.74 -11.88 -4.41
CA ASP A 174 4.80 -12.45 -5.24
C ASP A 174 4.27 -13.66 -6.03
N GLU A 175 4.63 -13.76 -7.31
CA GLU A 175 4.35 -14.92 -8.16
C GLU A 175 4.77 -16.24 -7.46
N HIS A 176 5.80 -16.18 -6.60
CA HIS A 176 6.24 -17.28 -5.75
C HIS A 176 5.27 -17.65 -4.61
N MET A 177 4.50 -16.70 -4.06
CA MET A 177 3.47 -16.94 -3.04
C MET A 177 2.23 -17.62 -3.61
N PHE A 178 1.93 -17.39 -4.90
CA PHE A 178 0.73 -17.91 -5.57
C PHE A 178 0.98 -19.07 -6.53
N THR A 179 2.17 -19.68 -6.53
CA THR A 179 2.51 -20.82 -7.43
C THR A 179 1.48 -21.95 -7.42
N ASN A 180 0.74 -22.14 -6.32
CA ASN A 180 -0.32 -23.15 -6.18
C ASN A 180 -1.77 -22.61 -6.24
N ASN A 181 -1.97 -21.31 -6.48
CA ASN A 181 -3.27 -20.61 -6.44
C ASN A 181 -3.57 -19.90 -7.78
N MET A 182 -3.42 -20.60 -8.90
CA MET A 182 -3.70 -20.03 -10.24
C MET A 182 -5.13 -19.49 -10.38
N GLU A 183 -6.11 -20.11 -9.71
CA GLU A 183 -7.51 -19.66 -9.69
C GLU A 183 -7.67 -18.28 -9.03
N ALA A 184 -6.87 -17.99 -7.99
CA ALA A 184 -6.89 -16.67 -7.32
C ALA A 184 -6.38 -15.56 -8.23
N MET A 185 -5.38 -15.86 -9.06
CA MET A 185 -4.80 -14.89 -10.00
C MET A 185 -5.78 -14.56 -11.13
N GLN A 186 -6.49 -15.56 -11.67
CA GLN A 186 -7.52 -15.34 -12.68
C GLN A 186 -8.73 -14.56 -12.14
N TRP A 187 -9.07 -14.79 -10.88
CA TRP A 187 -10.13 -14.03 -10.23
C TRP A 187 -9.78 -12.55 -10.08
N LEU A 188 -8.55 -12.21 -9.66
CA LEU A 188 -8.08 -10.82 -9.57
C LEU A 188 -8.19 -10.11 -10.93
N ASP A 189 -7.87 -10.81 -12.02
CA ASP A 189 -8.04 -10.29 -13.38
C ASP A 189 -9.51 -9.98 -13.72
N SER A 190 -10.49 -10.57 -13.04
CA SER A 190 -11.91 -10.31 -13.28
C SER A 190 -12.46 -9.15 -12.45
N THR A 191 -11.71 -8.69 -11.45
CA THR A 191 -12.12 -7.57 -10.59
C THR A 191 -11.99 -6.22 -11.31
N ASP A 192 -12.78 -5.26 -10.87
CA ASP A 192 -12.74 -3.85 -11.30
C ASP A 192 -11.77 -3.01 -10.45
N VAL A 193 -10.84 -3.65 -9.73
CA VAL A 193 -9.95 -2.97 -8.76
C VAL A 193 -9.13 -1.85 -9.38
N LEU A 194 -8.63 -2.03 -10.61
CA LEU A 194 -7.89 -0.98 -11.33
C LEU A 194 -8.79 0.22 -11.63
N GLU A 195 -10.04 -0.05 -12.02
CA GLU A 195 -11.03 0.99 -12.32
C GLU A 195 -11.44 1.75 -11.05
N MET A 196 -11.58 1.05 -9.92
CA MET A 196 -11.82 1.67 -8.62
C MET A 196 -10.64 2.54 -8.15
N ILE A 197 -9.39 2.12 -8.39
CA ILE A 197 -8.20 2.89 -7.99
C ILE A 197 -8.01 4.12 -8.89
N VAL A 198 -8.22 4.01 -10.21
CA VAL A 198 -8.09 5.18 -11.11
C VAL A 198 -9.19 6.21 -10.85
N ASP A 199 -10.37 5.81 -10.35
CA ASP A 199 -11.41 6.73 -9.89
C ASP A 199 -10.98 7.63 -8.74
N LYS A 200 -9.98 7.22 -7.95
CA LYS A 200 -9.41 8.03 -6.85
C LYS A 200 -8.55 9.19 -7.33
N PHE A 201 -8.43 9.40 -8.65
CA PHE A 201 -7.87 10.60 -9.27
C PHE A 201 -8.92 11.68 -9.54
N SER A 202 -10.09 11.57 -8.92
CA SER A 202 -11.14 12.58 -8.97
C SER A 202 -10.73 13.87 -8.26
N SER A 203 -11.20 15.00 -8.77
CA SER A 203 -11.02 16.32 -8.15
C SER A 203 -11.61 16.43 -6.72
N SER A 204 -12.48 15.49 -6.32
CA SER A 204 -13.07 15.42 -4.98
C SER A 204 -12.15 14.80 -3.91
N ASP A 205 -11.12 14.06 -4.32
CA ASP A 205 -10.24 13.32 -3.40
C ASP A 205 -9.07 14.20 -2.92
N CYS A 206 -8.48 13.83 -1.78
CA CYS A 206 -7.38 14.59 -1.19
C CYS A 206 -6.00 14.22 -1.80
N PRO A 207 -4.97 15.08 -1.69
CA PRO A 207 -3.64 14.79 -2.21
C PRO A 207 -3.03 13.47 -1.73
N GLU A 208 -3.32 13.06 -0.49
CA GLU A 208 -2.86 11.80 0.10
C GLU A 208 -3.49 10.59 -0.59
N VAL A 209 -4.79 10.64 -0.88
CA VAL A 209 -5.51 9.60 -1.66
C VAL A 209 -4.91 9.48 -3.05
N HIS A 210 -4.65 10.61 -3.73
CA HIS A 210 -3.99 10.61 -5.04
C HIS A 210 -2.60 9.96 -5.02
N ALA A 211 -1.81 10.26 -3.99
CA ALA A 211 -0.45 9.71 -3.84
C ALA A 211 -0.50 8.20 -3.60
N ASN A 212 -1.37 7.74 -2.72
CA ASN A 212 -1.51 6.34 -2.39
C ASN A 212 -2.12 5.51 -3.55
N ALA A 213 -3.07 6.08 -4.29
CA ALA A 213 -3.60 5.48 -5.51
C ALA A 213 -2.51 5.33 -6.58
N ALA A 214 -1.68 6.36 -6.79
CA ALA A 214 -0.55 6.27 -7.72
C ALA A 214 0.48 5.23 -7.27
N GLU A 215 0.84 5.18 -5.99
CA GLU A 215 1.79 4.18 -5.47
C GLU A 215 1.26 2.75 -5.65
N THR A 216 -0.04 2.55 -5.43
CA THR A 216 -0.70 1.26 -5.67
C THR A 216 -0.61 0.86 -7.14
N LEU A 217 -0.96 1.77 -8.06
CA LEU A 217 -0.85 1.52 -9.50
C LEU A 217 0.60 1.30 -9.93
N CYS A 218 1.56 2.08 -9.44
CA CYS A 218 2.99 1.89 -9.73
C CYS A 218 3.48 0.53 -9.24
N SER A 219 3.05 0.09 -8.06
CA SER A 219 3.37 -1.25 -7.56
C SER A 219 2.80 -2.34 -8.45
N ILE A 220 1.57 -2.17 -8.94
CA ILE A 220 0.94 -3.08 -9.90
C ILE A 220 1.75 -3.13 -11.20
N THR A 221 2.21 -1.99 -11.75
CA THR A 221 3.04 -2.01 -12.97
C THR A 221 4.34 -2.80 -12.83
N ARG A 222 4.86 -2.95 -11.61
CA ARG A 222 6.14 -3.61 -11.32
C ARG A 222 6.00 -5.08 -11.00
N TYR A 223 4.92 -5.45 -10.31
CA TYR A 223 4.82 -6.75 -9.65
C TYR A 223 3.54 -7.53 -9.97
N ALA A 224 2.58 -6.94 -10.70
CA ALA A 224 1.28 -7.58 -10.89
C ALA A 224 1.33 -8.77 -11.86
N PRO A 225 0.35 -9.69 -11.74
CA PRO A 225 0.14 -10.77 -12.70
C PRO A 225 -0.05 -10.25 -14.14
N PRO A 226 0.26 -11.06 -15.17
CA PRO A 226 0.16 -10.64 -16.57
C PRO A 226 -1.20 -10.06 -16.98
N GLY A 227 -2.31 -10.56 -16.43
CA GLY A 227 -3.65 -10.05 -16.74
C GLY A 227 -3.84 -8.61 -16.27
N LEU A 228 -3.59 -8.31 -15.00
CA LEU A 228 -3.58 -6.94 -14.48
C LEU A 228 -2.55 -6.04 -15.17
N ALA A 229 -1.35 -6.54 -15.46
CA ALA A 229 -0.31 -5.81 -16.19
C ALA A 229 -0.76 -5.40 -17.61
N SER A 230 -1.52 -6.27 -18.29
CA SER A 230 -2.09 -5.95 -19.61
C SER A 230 -3.20 -4.89 -19.53
N LYS A 231 -4.04 -4.95 -18.48
CA LYS A 231 -5.14 -3.99 -18.27
C LYS A 231 -4.63 -2.58 -17.95
N ILE A 232 -3.67 -2.45 -17.03
CA ILE A 232 -3.10 -1.15 -16.66
C ILE A 232 -2.34 -0.49 -17.82
N SER A 233 -1.82 -1.29 -18.75
CA SER A 233 -1.14 -0.82 -19.96
C SER A 233 -2.12 -0.55 -21.11
N SER A 234 -3.42 -0.82 -20.96
CA SER A 234 -4.40 -0.69 -22.05
C SER A 234 -4.63 0.78 -22.43
N PRO A 235 -4.85 1.10 -23.72
CA PRO A 235 -5.16 2.46 -24.15
C PRO A 235 -6.37 3.08 -23.44
N SER A 236 -7.39 2.27 -23.09
CA SER A 236 -8.54 2.72 -22.32
C SER A 236 -8.17 3.19 -20.91
N PHE A 237 -7.30 2.46 -20.21
CA PHE A 237 -6.85 2.82 -18.88
C PHE A 237 -5.99 4.10 -18.92
N ILE A 238 -5.07 4.19 -19.88
CA ILE A 238 -4.25 5.39 -20.09
C ILE A 238 -5.09 6.61 -20.44
N GLY A 239 -6.06 6.46 -21.35
CA GLY A 239 -6.98 7.54 -21.71
C GLY A 239 -7.82 8.02 -20.53
N ARG A 240 -8.24 7.12 -19.63
CA ARG A 240 -8.93 7.48 -18.38
C ARG A 240 -8.02 8.26 -17.44
N LEU A 241 -6.77 7.81 -17.26
CA LEU A 241 -5.78 8.49 -16.43
C LEU A 241 -5.48 9.91 -16.93
N PHE A 242 -5.33 10.10 -18.25
CA PHE A 242 -5.15 11.44 -18.83
C PHE A 242 -6.40 12.29 -18.77
N ARG A 243 -7.61 11.71 -18.83
CA ARG A 243 -8.85 12.46 -18.61
C ARG A 243 -8.85 13.14 -17.24
N HIS A 244 -8.45 12.44 -16.19
CA HIS A 244 -8.27 13.04 -14.86
C HIS A 244 -7.10 14.04 -14.86
N ALA A 245 -5.96 13.69 -15.46
CA ALA A 245 -4.77 14.53 -15.48
C ALA A 245 -4.88 15.81 -16.32
N LEU A 246 -5.88 15.92 -17.20
CA LEU A 246 -6.11 17.07 -18.08
C LEU A 246 -7.41 17.82 -17.77
N GLU A 247 -8.17 17.40 -16.74
CA GLU A 247 -9.36 18.13 -16.29
C GLU A 247 -9.02 19.55 -15.82
N ASP A 248 -9.75 20.55 -16.31
CA ASP A 248 -9.46 21.98 -16.09
C ASP A 248 -9.38 22.37 -14.60
N SER A 249 -10.30 21.85 -13.78
CA SER A 249 -10.43 22.18 -12.35
C SER A 249 -9.70 21.22 -11.40
N ARG A 250 -8.84 20.34 -11.92
CA ARG A 250 -8.19 19.31 -11.07
C ARG A 250 -7.19 19.89 -10.07
N PRO A 251 -7.04 19.25 -8.90
CA PRO A 251 -5.91 19.49 -8.01
C PRO A 251 -4.55 19.18 -8.68
N LYS A 252 -3.51 19.96 -8.37
CA LYS A 252 -2.13 19.71 -8.86
C LYS A 252 -1.62 18.31 -8.53
N SER A 253 -2.10 17.70 -7.43
CA SER A 253 -1.77 16.34 -7.03
C SER A 253 -2.25 15.30 -8.04
N VAL A 254 -3.41 15.49 -8.68
CA VAL A 254 -3.93 14.57 -9.71
C VAL A 254 -2.93 14.46 -10.84
N LEU A 255 -2.56 15.58 -11.46
CA LEU A 255 -1.60 15.61 -12.56
C LEU A 255 -0.26 14.96 -12.17
N VAL A 256 0.28 15.32 -11.00
CA VAL A 256 1.58 14.81 -10.55
C VAL A 256 1.56 13.29 -10.38
N ASN A 257 0.51 12.78 -9.75
CA ASN A 257 0.39 11.36 -9.43
C ASN A 257 0.01 10.54 -10.66
N SER A 258 -0.87 11.04 -11.54
CA SER A 258 -1.20 10.40 -12.82
C SER A 258 0.03 10.24 -13.70
N LEU A 259 0.83 11.29 -13.85
CA LEU A 259 2.08 11.20 -14.62
C LEU A 259 3.10 10.27 -13.96
N SER A 260 3.10 10.12 -12.64
CA SER A 260 3.98 9.17 -11.95
C SER A 260 3.63 7.71 -12.32
N VAL A 261 2.34 7.39 -12.48
CA VAL A 261 1.89 6.09 -13.01
C VAL A 261 2.33 5.91 -14.47
N CYS A 262 2.17 6.94 -15.32
CA CYS A 262 2.64 6.88 -16.71
C CYS A 262 4.15 6.65 -16.81
N ILE A 263 4.95 7.33 -15.97
CA ILE A 263 6.39 7.12 -15.89
C ILE A 263 6.71 5.69 -15.47
N SER A 264 6.01 5.15 -14.47
CA SER A 264 6.21 3.78 -14.00
C SER A 264 5.88 2.74 -15.08
N LEU A 265 4.93 3.01 -15.97
CA LEU A 265 4.62 2.15 -17.13
C LEU A 265 5.71 2.19 -18.21
N LEU A 266 6.29 3.37 -18.46
CA LEU A 266 7.33 3.56 -19.48
C LEU A 266 8.71 3.06 -19.02
N ASP A 267 9.01 3.25 -17.75
CA ASP A 267 10.29 2.89 -17.14
C ASP A 267 10.05 2.30 -15.73
N PRO A 268 9.62 1.03 -15.64
CA PRO A 268 9.33 0.38 -14.35
C PRO A 268 10.54 0.29 -13.42
N LYS A 269 11.76 0.41 -13.97
CA LYS A 269 13.03 0.41 -13.23
C LYS A 269 13.38 1.77 -12.64
N ARG A 270 12.76 2.85 -13.13
CA ARG A 270 12.94 4.18 -12.57
C ARG A 270 12.33 4.18 -11.18
N LEU A 271 13.21 4.05 -10.19
CA LEU A 271 12.87 4.16 -8.78
C LEU A 271 12.14 5.48 -8.58
N THR A 272 10.86 5.43 -8.20
CA THR A 272 10.19 6.62 -7.68
C THR A 272 10.99 7.01 -6.44
N LEU A 273 11.62 8.19 -6.46
CA LEU A 273 12.30 8.76 -5.29
C LEU A 273 11.22 9.15 -4.26
N GLY A 274 10.69 8.16 -3.53
CA GLY A 274 9.60 8.28 -2.56
C GLY A 274 9.91 7.49 -1.28
N THR A 275 9.69 8.14 -0.14
CA THR A 275 10.33 7.94 1.18
C THR A 275 9.97 6.65 1.96
N TYR A 276 9.41 5.59 1.37
CA TYR A 276 8.83 4.49 2.16
C TYR A 276 9.50 3.11 2.04
N HIS A 277 10.64 2.99 1.37
CA HIS A 277 11.35 1.70 1.21
C HIS A 277 12.17 1.24 2.43
N MET A 278 11.82 1.64 3.67
CA MET A 278 12.59 1.23 4.86
C MET A 278 12.30 -0.19 5.36
N TYR A 279 11.25 -0.87 4.89
CA TYR A 279 10.98 -2.26 5.26
C TYR A 279 11.02 -3.20 4.04
N ASN A 280 12.19 -3.85 3.90
CA ASN A 280 12.48 -5.10 3.19
C ASN A 280 12.97 -5.11 1.72
N ARG A 281 14.29 -5.35 1.68
CA ARG A 281 15.10 -6.28 0.86
C ARG A 281 15.55 -5.92 -0.57
N GLN A 282 16.87 -5.86 -0.66
CA GLN A 282 17.72 -6.19 -1.81
C GLN A 282 17.14 -7.32 -2.66
N LEU A 283 16.87 -7.07 -3.95
CA LEU A 283 16.84 -8.10 -5.00
C LEU A 283 17.31 -7.49 -6.33
N THR A 284 18.33 -8.15 -6.86
CA THR A 284 19.14 -7.85 -8.06
C THR A 284 18.49 -8.30 -9.37
N HIS A 285 18.67 -7.49 -10.43
CA HIS A 285 18.63 -7.82 -11.87
C HIS A 285 17.29 -8.41 -12.39
N GLY A 286 16.64 -7.91 -13.44
CA GLY A 286 17.11 -7.20 -14.63
C GLY A 286 16.37 -7.79 -15.84
N SER A 287 15.28 -7.15 -16.28
CA SER A 287 14.65 -7.38 -17.59
C SER A 287 14.36 -6.02 -18.22
N THR A 288 14.86 -5.77 -19.42
CA THR A 288 14.56 -4.54 -20.19
C THR A 288 13.13 -4.66 -20.67
N ILE A 289 12.16 -4.26 -19.84
CA ILE A 289 10.76 -4.18 -20.24
C ILE A 289 10.68 -3.06 -21.26
N THR A 290 10.57 -3.42 -22.54
CA THR A 290 10.16 -2.49 -23.59
C THR A 290 8.71 -2.12 -23.32
N ALA A 291 8.44 -0.83 -23.14
CA ALA A 291 7.08 -0.32 -22.98
C ALA A 291 6.20 -0.80 -24.14
N ASN A 292 4.96 -1.21 -23.84
CA ASN A 292 4.02 -1.66 -24.87
C ASN A 292 3.77 -0.51 -25.89
N PRO A 293 4.00 -0.73 -27.19
CA PRO A 293 3.82 0.31 -28.22
C PRO A 293 2.44 1.00 -28.19
N GLU A 294 1.37 0.24 -27.96
CA GLU A 294 0.00 0.78 -27.90
C GLU A 294 -0.18 1.73 -26.71
N THR A 295 0.45 1.41 -25.58
CA THR A 295 0.48 2.26 -24.39
C THR A 295 1.21 3.57 -24.69
N VAL A 296 2.35 3.49 -25.37
CA VAL A 296 3.13 4.68 -25.77
C VAL A 296 2.30 5.57 -26.69
N GLU A 297 1.67 5.01 -27.72
CA GLU A 297 0.81 5.77 -28.65
C GLU A 297 -0.33 6.49 -27.91
N GLY A 298 -1.04 5.80 -27.01
CA GLY A 298 -2.09 6.42 -26.20
C GLY A 298 -1.60 7.56 -25.29
N MET A 299 -0.37 7.46 -24.78
CA MET A 299 0.24 8.55 -24.01
C MET A 299 0.63 9.75 -24.91
N LEU A 300 1.07 9.50 -26.14
CA LEU A 300 1.49 10.52 -27.09
C LEU A 300 0.32 11.39 -27.56
N GLU A 301 -0.89 10.84 -27.67
CA GLU A 301 -2.11 11.61 -28.01
C GLU A 301 -2.34 12.80 -27.06
N SER A 302 -1.98 12.63 -25.78
CA SER A 302 -2.14 13.65 -24.73
C SER A 302 -0.95 14.61 -24.59
N LEU A 303 0.15 14.36 -25.32
CA LEU A 303 1.41 15.12 -25.17
C LEU A 303 1.24 16.60 -25.54
N GLY A 304 0.46 16.90 -26.57
CA GLY A 304 0.18 18.28 -26.99
C GLY A 304 -0.52 19.09 -25.89
N ASP A 305 -1.46 18.47 -25.15
CA ASP A 305 -2.17 19.14 -24.06
C ASP A 305 -1.28 19.29 -22.81
N LEU A 306 -0.41 18.32 -22.52
CA LEU A 306 0.59 18.45 -21.47
C LEU A 306 1.55 19.62 -21.74
N LEU A 307 1.97 19.83 -22.98
CA LEU A 307 2.84 20.96 -23.34
C LEU A 307 2.14 22.31 -23.13
N LYS A 308 0.83 22.43 -23.37
CA LYS A 308 0.07 23.66 -23.08
C LYS A 308 0.11 24.01 -21.58
N LEU A 309 0.15 23.01 -20.70
CA LEU A 309 0.25 23.21 -19.25
C LEU A 309 1.63 23.70 -18.78
N LEU A 310 2.66 23.59 -19.63
CA LEU A 310 3.97 24.18 -19.37
C LEU A 310 4.01 25.69 -19.63
N ASP A 311 2.99 26.26 -20.28
CA ASP A 311 2.94 27.69 -20.49
C ASP A 311 2.88 28.45 -19.14
N VAL A 312 3.75 29.44 -19.06
CA VAL A 312 3.98 30.31 -17.90
C VAL A 312 3.67 31.77 -18.22
N SER A 313 3.28 32.08 -19.45
CA SER A 313 3.06 33.44 -19.96
C SER A 313 2.05 34.27 -19.18
N SER A 314 1.10 33.60 -18.50
CA SER A 314 0.02 34.22 -17.72
C SER A 314 0.25 34.23 -16.20
N GLU A 315 1.35 33.65 -15.70
CA GLU A 315 1.60 33.53 -14.25
C GLU A 315 2.60 34.56 -13.74
N GLU A 316 2.15 35.45 -12.86
CA GLU A 316 3.01 36.45 -12.19
C GLU A 316 3.54 35.99 -10.83
N SER A 317 3.34 34.72 -10.47
CA SER A 317 3.70 34.22 -9.13
C SER A 317 5.21 34.32 -8.88
N VAL A 318 5.60 34.69 -7.67
CA VAL A 318 7.01 34.89 -7.30
C VAL A 318 7.36 33.99 -6.13
N LEU A 319 8.46 33.25 -6.26
CA LEU A 319 9.06 32.51 -5.15
C LEU A 319 10.47 33.06 -4.87
N LEU A 320 10.67 33.59 -3.66
CA LEU A 320 11.98 33.99 -3.17
C LEU A 320 12.71 32.75 -2.62
N THR A 321 13.93 32.54 -3.08
CA THR A 321 14.83 31.47 -2.61
C THR A 321 16.13 32.07 -2.09
N THR A 322 16.93 31.28 -1.39
CA THR A 322 18.28 31.70 -0.93
C THR A 322 19.23 32.04 -2.08
N TYR A 323 18.93 31.61 -3.30
CA TYR A 323 19.77 31.79 -4.49
C TYR A 323 19.21 32.83 -5.48
N GLY A 324 18.02 33.38 -5.22
CA GLY A 324 17.39 34.36 -6.10
C GLY A 324 15.87 34.24 -6.17
N LYS A 325 15.29 34.99 -7.11
CA LYS A 325 13.84 35.07 -7.35
C LYS A 325 13.46 34.16 -8.52
N LEU A 326 12.49 33.28 -8.33
CA LEU A 326 11.85 32.51 -9.40
C LEU A 326 10.55 33.21 -9.80
N GLN A 327 10.40 33.55 -11.08
CA GLN A 327 9.21 34.24 -11.59
C GLN A 327 8.87 33.82 -13.03
N PRO A 328 7.83 33.00 -13.23
CA PRO A 328 7.17 32.18 -12.22
C PRO A 328 7.99 30.96 -11.81
N PRO A 329 7.84 30.45 -10.58
CA PRO A 329 8.38 29.14 -10.22
C PRO A 329 7.75 28.05 -11.08
N LEU A 330 8.57 27.18 -11.68
CA LEU A 330 8.11 26.05 -12.48
C LEU A 330 7.11 25.18 -11.70
N GLY A 331 7.42 24.90 -10.43
CA GLY A 331 6.56 24.14 -9.53
C GLY A 331 6.57 22.63 -9.80
N LYS A 332 6.11 21.85 -8.81
CA LYS A 332 6.18 20.38 -8.83
C LYS A 332 5.43 19.75 -10.02
N HIS A 333 4.28 20.31 -10.38
CA HIS A 333 3.42 19.79 -11.44
C HIS A 333 4.02 19.97 -12.85
N ARG A 334 4.55 21.14 -13.21
CA ARG A 334 5.27 21.32 -14.48
C ARG A 334 6.59 20.54 -14.52
N LEU A 335 7.31 20.47 -13.40
CA LEU A 335 8.50 19.62 -13.30
C LEU A 335 8.16 18.15 -13.58
N LYS A 336 7.01 17.66 -13.10
CA LYS A 336 6.56 16.29 -13.38
C LYS A 336 6.20 16.07 -14.85
N ILE A 337 5.64 17.08 -15.54
CA ILE A 337 5.44 17.01 -17.00
C ILE A 337 6.80 16.89 -17.72
N VAL A 338 7.77 17.73 -17.34
CA VAL A 338 9.14 17.67 -17.90
C VAL A 338 9.78 16.31 -17.63
N GLU A 339 9.62 15.76 -16.43
CA GLU A 339 10.11 14.43 -16.07
C GLU A 339 9.47 13.34 -16.96
N PHE A 340 8.15 13.36 -17.14
CA PHE A 340 7.45 12.44 -18.03
C PHE A 340 7.98 12.54 -19.47
N ILE A 341 8.12 13.75 -20.00
CA ILE A 341 8.67 13.98 -21.35
C ILE A 341 10.12 13.48 -21.45
N SER A 342 10.94 13.63 -20.40
CA SER A 342 12.33 13.15 -20.39
C SER A 342 12.46 11.63 -20.46
N VAL A 343 11.40 10.89 -20.12
CA VAL A 343 11.37 9.42 -20.18
C VAL A 343 11.11 8.95 -21.62
N LEU A 344 10.30 9.69 -22.38
CA LEU A 344 9.88 9.29 -23.73
C LEU A 344 11.06 8.99 -24.69
N PRO A 345 12.17 9.78 -24.76
CA PRO A 345 13.32 9.42 -25.58
C PRO A 345 14.04 8.15 -25.13
N THR A 346 13.96 7.80 -23.84
CA THR A 346 14.71 6.67 -23.28
C THR A 346 14.09 5.31 -23.60
N ILE A 347 12.84 5.29 -24.08
CA ILE A 347 12.13 4.05 -24.43
C ILE A 347 12.53 3.48 -25.81
N GLY A 348 13.20 4.27 -26.66
CA GLY A 348 13.59 3.85 -28.01
C GLY A 348 12.44 3.68 -29.00
N SER A 349 11.32 4.40 -28.81
CA SER A 349 10.16 4.39 -29.72
C SER A 349 10.29 5.48 -30.78
N GLU A 350 10.31 5.08 -32.06
CA GLU A 350 10.35 6.01 -33.19
C GLU A 350 9.11 6.94 -33.23
N ALA A 351 7.94 6.43 -32.81
CA ALA A 351 6.72 7.21 -32.71
C ALA A 351 6.87 8.36 -31.69
N ALA A 352 7.47 8.06 -30.53
CA ALA A 352 7.72 9.06 -29.51
C ALA A 352 8.74 10.12 -29.98
N GLU A 353 9.81 9.71 -30.64
CA GLU A 353 10.80 10.63 -31.21
C GLU A 353 10.18 11.59 -32.24
N LYS A 354 9.41 11.04 -33.20
CA LYS A 354 8.72 11.83 -34.23
C LYS A 354 7.76 12.84 -33.62
N GLU A 355 7.00 12.43 -32.61
CA GLU A 355 6.00 13.30 -31.98
C GLU A 355 6.66 14.42 -31.15
N LEU A 356 7.74 14.12 -30.42
CA LEU A 356 8.52 15.13 -29.70
C LEU A 356 9.12 16.18 -30.63
N ILE A 357 9.60 15.77 -31.82
CA ILE A 357 10.10 16.67 -32.86
C ILE A 357 8.95 17.51 -33.43
N ARG A 358 7.83 16.87 -33.78
CA ARG A 358 6.66 17.52 -34.38
C ARG A 358 6.11 18.64 -33.49
N LEU A 359 6.08 18.40 -32.17
CA LEU A 359 5.59 19.36 -31.18
C LEU A 359 6.66 20.37 -30.73
N GLY A 360 7.93 20.19 -31.12
CA GLY A 360 9.03 21.01 -30.64
C GLY A 360 9.23 20.94 -29.11
N ALA A 361 8.86 19.80 -28.50
CA ALA A 361 8.74 19.65 -27.05
C ALA A 361 10.05 19.99 -26.31
N ILE A 362 11.20 19.53 -26.84
CA ILE A 362 12.51 19.76 -26.23
C ILE A 362 12.88 21.25 -26.22
N GLN A 363 12.61 21.97 -27.31
CA GLN A 363 12.87 23.41 -27.36
C GLN A 363 12.00 24.16 -26.35
N GLN A 364 10.71 23.84 -26.27
CA GLN A 364 9.80 24.44 -25.30
C GLN A 364 10.26 24.20 -23.85
N ILE A 365 10.76 23.00 -23.54
CA ILE A 365 11.28 22.68 -22.21
C ILE A 365 12.55 23.47 -21.91
N LEU A 366 13.51 23.56 -22.84
CA LEU A 366 14.75 24.31 -22.63
C LEU A 366 14.47 25.80 -22.38
N ASP A 367 13.52 26.37 -23.12
CA ASP A 367 13.04 27.74 -22.94
C ASP A 367 12.52 28.02 -21.52
N LEU A 368 12.05 27.01 -20.76
CA LEU A 368 11.58 27.19 -19.39
C LEU A 368 12.73 27.42 -18.39
N PHE A 369 13.93 26.92 -18.69
CA PHE A 369 15.08 26.97 -17.78
C PHE A 369 16.11 28.04 -18.14
N PHE A 370 16.16 28.46 -19.40
CA PHE A 370 17.25 29.29 -19.94
C PHE A 370 16.80 30.62 -20.56
N LYS A 371 15.55 31.05 -20.35
CA LYS A 371 15.07 32.38 -20.76
C LYS A 371 15.56 33.50 -19.84
#